data_AF-A0A3N4KYG0-F1
#
_entry.id   AF-A0A3N4KYG0-F1
#
_cell.length_a   1.000
_cell.length_b   1.000
_cell.length_c   1.000
_cell.angle_alpha   90.00
_cell.angle_beta   90.00
_cell.angle_gamma   90.00
#
_symmetry.space_group_name_H-M   'P 1'
#
loop_
_entity.id
_entity.type
_entity.pdbx_description
1 polymer ?
#
loop_
_entity_poly.entity_id
_entity_poly.type
_entity_poly.pdbx_seq_one_letter_code
_entity_poly.pdbx_strand_id
1 'polypeptide(L)'
;MSSRYGGGHLHQRDARSQLFDNAGGGSSYGYGYGYPSDGRGGPASPRVASAYRPATPNARGQYSASVLEELESQNDAQVEGLSAKVKMLKDITEAIGEEVRSSSTLMASMNDSFDNTRAKLRGTMSNMMRMAKRTGVGWKAWLLFICAVIFTFWYVWLF
;
A
#
# COMPACT_ATOMS: atom_id res chain seq x y z
N MET A 1 -3.31 -40.40 -29.53
CA MET A 1 -2.79 -40.27 -28.15
C MET A 1 -1.72 -39.19 -28.18
N SER A 2 -1.71 -38.09 -27.45
CA SER A 2 -2.67 -37.36 -26.61
C SER A 2 -2.02 -36.00 -26.39
N SER A 3 -2.67 -34.91 -26.79
CA SER A 3 -2.27 -33.55 -26.45
C SER A 3 -2.56 -33.28 -24.97
N ARG A 4 -1.52 -33.06 -24.17
CA ARG A 4 -1.52 -32.51 -22.78
C ARG A 4 -0.12 -31.93 -22.59
N TYR A 5 0.14 -30.66 -22.26
CA TYR A 5 -0.51 -29.68 -21.39
C TYR A 5 -0.41 -28.31 -22.11
N GLY A 6 -1.39 -27.41 -22.10
CA GLY A 6 -2.28 -27.05 -21.00
C GLY A 6 -1.72 -25.80 -20.34
N GLY A 7 -2.18 -24.63 -20.78
CA GLY A 7 -1.63 -23.32 -20.45
C GLY A 7 -1.59 -22.98 -18.96
N GLY A 8 -0.56 -22.23 -18.60
CA GLY A 8 -0.32 -21.57 -17.31
C GLY A 8 1.06 -20.93 -17.45
N HIS A 9 1.31 -19.66 -17.17
CA HIS A 9 0.68 -18.78 -16.20
C HIS A 9 1.03 -17.36 -16.70
N LEU A 10 0.09 -16.71 -17.38
CA LEU A 10 0.19 -15.28 -17.67
C LEU A 10 0.22 -14.58 -16.33
N HIS A 11 1.29 -13.82 -16.08
CA HIS A 11 1.42 -12.94 -14.93
C HIS A 11 0.19 -12.03 -14.89
N GLN A 12 -0.74 -12.37 -14.01
CA GLN A 12 -1.82 -11.52 -13.54
C GLN A 12 -1.21 -10.42 -12.65
N ARG A 13 -0.36 -9.57 -13.25
CA ARG A 13 0.11 -8.35 -12.61
C ARG A 13 -1.04 -7.35 -12.66
N ASP A 14 -1.88 -7.48 -11.64
CA ASP A 14 -2.37 -6.38 -10.83
C ASP A 14 -3.18 -5.31 -11.56
N ALA A 15 -4.52 -5.46 -11.51
CA ALA A 15 -5.49 -4.38 -11.69
C ALA A 15 -5.24 -3.17 -10.74
N ARG A 16 -4.34 -3.33 -9.76
CA ARG A 16 -3.92 -2.30 -8.81
C ARG A 16 -3.13 -1.16 -9.46
N SER A 17 -2.44 -1.39 -10.59
CA SER A 17 -1.77 -0.31 -11.33
C SER A 17 -2.71 0.53 -12.18
N GLN A 18 -3.84 -0.03 -12.64
CA GLN A 18 -4.84 0.70 -13.44
C GLN A 18 -5.60 1.75 -12.63
N LEU A 19 -5.68 1.60 -11.31
CA LEU A 19 -6.29 2.60 -10.41
C LEU A 19 -5.46 3.90 -10.34
N PHE A 20 -4.16 3.83 -10.62
CA PHE A 20 -3.25 4.98 -10.54
C PHE A 20 -2.95 5.64 -11.90
N ASP A 21 -3.23 4.97 -13.02
CA ASP A 21 -2.98 5.51 -14.37
C ASP A 21 -3.99 6.60 -14.78
N ASN A 22 -5.21 6.59 -14.22
CA ASN A 22 -6.24 7.59 -14.55
C ASN A 22 -6.05 8.93 -13.79
N ALA A 23 -4.93 9.12 -13.09
CA ALA A 23 -4.53 10.40 -12.50
C ALA A 23 -3.45 11.14 -13.33
N GLY A 24 -3.14 10.65 -14.54
CA GLY A 24 -2.19 11.24 -15.47
C GLY A 24 -2.82 12.17 -16.52
N GLY A 25 -3.92 12.85 -16.19
CA GLY A 25 -4.64 13.78 -17.07
C GLY A 25 -4.11 15.21 -16.98
N GLY A 26 -2.91 15.44 -17.52
CA GLY A 26 -2.45 16.75 -18.00
C GLY A 26 -1.88 17.73 -16.97
N SER A 27 -0.66 18.23 -17.21
CA SER A 27 -0.42 19.67 -17.31
C SER A 27 0.98 19.95 -17.85
N SER A 28 1.05 20.43 -19.09
CA SER A 28 2.24 21.05 -19.65
C SER A 28 2.46 22.36 -18.91
N TYR A 29 3.57 22.47 -18.17
CA TYR A 29 4.02 23.74 -17.57
C TYR A 29 4.46 24.71 -18.68
N GLY A 30 3.51 25.47 -19.21
CA GLY A 30 3.77 26.64 -20.03
C GLY A 30 3.69 27.90 -19.18
N TYR A 31 4.85 28.48 -18.84
CA TYR A 31 4.92 29.85 -18.34
C TYR A 31 4.51 30.80 -19.48
N GLY A 32 3.33 31.41 -19.36
CA GLY A 32 2.84 32.42 -20.28
C GLY A 32 2.02 33.46 -19.54
N TYR A 33 2.67 34.55 -19.13
CA TYR A 33 1.96 35.77 -18.72
C TYR A 33 1.37 36.42 -19.97
N GLY A 34 0.03 36.42 -20.08
CA GLY A 34 -0.69 37.11 -21.13
C GLY A 34 -2.03 37.62 -20.61
N TYR A 35 -2.10 38.93 -20.34
CA TYR A 35 -3.36 39.65 -20.16
C TYR A 35 -4.20 39.55 -21.45
N PRO A 36 -5.52 39.30 -21.41
CA PRO A 36 -6.34 39.42 -22.60
C PRO A 36 -6.60 40.90 -22.88
N SER A 37 -6.13 41.35 -24.04
CA SER A 37 -6.41 42.67 -24.60
C SER A 37 -7.85 42.73 -25.10
N ASP A 38 -8.60 43.76 -24.69
CA ASP A 38 -9.88 44.15 -25.27
C ASP A 38 -9.76 44.44 -26.77
N GLY A 39 -10.20 43.47 -27.58
CA GLY A 39 -10.25 43.53 -29.04
C GLY A 39 -11.69 43.64 -29.54
N ARG A 40 -12.00 44.81 -30.09
CA ARG A 40 -13.28 45.27 -30.62
C ARG A 40 -13.71 44.48 -31.88
N GLY A 41 -14.97 43.99 -31.89
CA GLY A 41 -15.79 43.83 -33.11
C GLY A 41 -15.78 42.47 -33.82
N GLY A 42 -16.87 41.70 -33.66
CA GLY A 42 -17.22 40.55 -34.53
C GLY A 42 -18.63 40.01 -34.20
N PRO A 43 -19.44 39.58 -35.19
CA PRO A 43 -20.86 39.28 -34.99
C PRO A 43 -21.09 37.98 -34.20
N ALA A 44 -22.06 38.03 -33.30
CA ALA A 44 -22.36 37.01 -32.30
C ALA A 44 -22.86 35.68 -32.91
N SER A 45 -22.20 34.57 -32.55
CA SER A 45 -22.78 33.23 -32.60
C SER A 45 -23.38 32.88 -31.23
N PRO A 46 -24.62 32.36 -31.14
CA PRO A 46 -25.28 32.12 -29.86
C PRO A 46 -24.78 30.78 -29.28
N ARG A 47 -23.60 30.81 -28.65
CA ARG A 47 -23.20 29.73 -27.76
C ARG A 47 -23.86 29.99 -26.42
N VAL A 48 -24.86 29.16 -26.11
CA VAL A 48 -25.53 29.07 -24.81
C VAL A 48 -24.48 28.68 -23.77
N ALA A 49 -23.75 29.67 -23.27
CA ALA A 49 -22.96 29.53 -22.07
C ALA A 49 -23.92 29.78 -20.92
N SER A 50 -24.34 28.71 -20.24
CA SER A 50 -25.00 28.80 -18.95
C SER A 50 -23.96 29.31 -17.94
N ALA A 51 -23.73 30.63 -18.01
CA ALA A 51 -22.91 31.36 -17.08
C ALA A 51 -23.81 31.73 -15.90
N TYR A 52 -23.41 31.32 -14.70
CA TYR A 52 -23.99 31.73 -13.43
C TYR A 52 -24.37 33.20 -13.50
N ARG A 53 -25.67 33.47 -13.59
CA ARG A 53 -26.16 34.84 -13.63
C ARG A 53 -26.07 35.38 -12.21
N PRO A 54 -25.26 36.41 -11.94
CA PRO A 54 -25.27 37.05 -10.64
C PRO A 54 -26.68 37.57 -10.39
N ALA A 55 -27.25 37.30 -9.21
CA ALA A 55 -28.51 37.87 -8.78
C ALA A 55 -28.33 39.36 -8.50
N THR A 56 -28.13 40.14 -9.55
CA THR A 56 -28.12 41.59 -9.45
C THR A 56 -29.57 42.04 -9.25
N PRO A 57 -29.91 42.64 -8.10
CA PRO A 57 -31.27 43.13 -7.87
C PRO A 57 -31.62 44.17 -8.93
N ASN A 58 -32.88 44.19 -9.36
CA ASN A 58 -33.34 45.26 -10.26
C ASN A 58 -33.17 46.63 -9.57
N ALA A 59 -33.29 47.73 -10.31
CA ALA A 59 -33.18 49.10 -9.76
C ALA A 59 -34.17 49.43 -8.62
N ARG A 60 -35.11 48.53 -8.30
CA ARG A 60 -36.10 48.61 -7.21
C ARG A 60 -35.81 47.63 -6.07
N GLY A 61 -34.66 46.97 -6.07
CA GLY A 61 -34.23 46.02 -5.03
C GLY A 61 -34.94 44.66 -5.08
N GLN A 62 -35.67 44.35 -6.15
CA GLN A 62 -36.45 43.11 -6.25
C GLN A 62 -35.63 42.03 -6.94
N TYR A 63 -35.46 40.91 -6.26
CA TYR A 63 -34.91 39.69 -6.85
C TYR A 63 -36.01 39.00 -7.65
N SER A 64 -35.72 38.59 -8.89
CA SER A 64 -36.65 37.78 -9.66
C SER A 64 -36.83 36.44 -8.95
N ALA A 65 -38.07 36.09 -8.59
CA ALA A 65 -38.39 34.85 -7.87
C ALA A 65 -37.79 33.61 -8.53
N SER A 66 -37.77 33.58 -9.87
CA SER A 66 -37.16 32.51 -10.67
C SER A 66 -35.63 32.40 -10.51
N VAL A 67 -34.91 33.51 -10.27
CA VAL A 67 -33.45 33.49 -10.05
C VAL A 67 -33.15 33.08 -8.61
N LEU A 68 -34.01 33.44 -7.66
CA LEU A 68 -33.89 33.01 -6.27
C LEU A 68 -34.14 31.50 -6.15
N GLU A 69 -35.19 31.00 -6.79
CA GLU A 69 -35.54 29.57 -6.86
C GLU A 69 -34.45 28.75 -7.57
N GLU A 70 -33.85 29.29 -8.64
CA GLU A 70 -32.73 28.61 -9.30
C GLU A 70 -31.46 28.58 -8.41
N LEU A 71 -31.14 29.65 -7.68
CA LEU A 71 -30.03 29.65 -6.72
C LEU A 71 -30.27 28.70 -5.54
N GLU A 72 -31.51 28.60 -5.05
CA GLU A 72 -31.91 27.68 -3.98
C GLU A 72 -31.82 26.22 -4.45
N SER A 73 -32.36 25.91 -5.64
CA SER A 73 -32.27 24.57 -6.23
C SER A 73 -30.83 24.12 -6.48
N GLN A 74 -29.94 25.05 -6.84
CA GLN A 74 -28.50 24.77 -6.96
C GLN A 74 -27.84 24.54 -5.61
N ASN A 75 -28.23 25.31 -4.61
CA ASN A 75 -27.74 25.12 -3.26
C ASN A 75 -28.14 23.74 -2.74
N ASP A 76 -29.40 23.34 -2.91
CA ASP A 76 -29.90 22.02 -2.53
C ASP A 76 -29.16 20.89 -3.26
N ALA A 77 -28.92 21.04 -4.57
CA ALA A 77 -28.12 20.07 -5.33
C ALA A 77 -26.65 19.99 -4.83
N GLN A 78 -26.06 21.13 -4.45
CA GLN A 78 -24.72 21.15 -3.84
C GLN A 78 -24.71 20.55 -2.44
N VAL A 79 -25.74 20.82 -1.62
CA VAL A 79 -25.89 20.27 -0.27
C VAL A 79 -26.10 18.76 -0.31
N GLU A 80 -26.88 18.26 -1.27
CA GLU A 80 -27.04 16.84 -1.52
C GLU A 80 -25.68 16.20 -1.88
N GLY A 81 -24.93 16.83 -2.79
CA GLY A 81 -23.57 16.41 -3.15
C GLY A 81 -22.59 16.43 -1.97
N LEU A 82 -22.68 17.42 -1.08
CA LEU A 82 -21.88 17.50 0.15
C LEU A 82 -22.27 16.39 1.13
N SER A 83 -23.56 16.11 1.29
CA SER A 83 -24.05 15.05 2.18
C SER A 83 -23.58 13.66 1.72
N ALA A 84 -23.54 13.41 0.41
CA ALA A 84 -23.01 12.19 -0.17
C ALA A 84 -21.51 12.03 0.10
N LYS A 85 -20.73 13.12 -0.03
CA LYS A 85 -19.30 13.12 0.30
C LYS A 85 -19.05 12.87 1.78
N VAL A 86 -19.84 13.45 2.68
CA VAL A 86 -19.72 13.22 4.13
C VAL A 86 -20.04 11.78 4.50
N LYS A 87 -21.08 11.18 3.89
CA LYS A 87 -21.37 9.75 4.07
C LYS A 87 -20.21 8.87 3.65
N MET A 88 -19.62 9.14 2.48
CA MET A 88 -18.44 8.42 2.01
C MET A 88 -17.25 8.55 2.98
N LEU A 89 -16.97 9.75 3.48
CA LEU A 89 -15.91 9.97 4.47
C LEU A 89 -16.17 9.24 5.78
N LYS A 90 -17.43 9.21 6.24
CA LYS A 90 -17.84 8.43 7.40
C LYS A 90 -17.58 6.95 7.18
N ASP A 91 -17.99 6.40 6.04
CA ASP A 91 -17.83 4.97 5.74
C ASP A 91 -16.35 4.58 5.68
N ILE A 92 -15.49 5.42 5.09
CA ILE A 92 -14.03 5.23 5.11
C ILE A 92 -13.50 5.25 6.54
N THR A 93 -13.97 6.17 7.38
CA THR A 93 -13.53 6.29 8.78
C THR A 93 -13.96 5.09 9.61
N GLU A 94 -15.17 4.58 9.39
CA GLU A 94 -15.72 3.41 10.07
C GLU A 94 -14.95 2.14 9.66
N ALA A 95 -14.66 1.98 8.36
CA ALA A 95 -13.81 0.91 7.86
C ALA A 95 -12.38 0.98 8.42
N ILE A 96 -11.77 2.17 8.51
CA ILE A 96 -10.47 2.36 9.17
C ILE A 96 -10.56 1.97 10.65
N GLY A 97 -11.65 2.32 11.33
CA GLY A 97 -11.88 1.96 12.73
C GLY A 97 -11.89 0.45 12.95
N GLU A 98 -12.63 -0.30 12.13
CA GLU A 98 -12.64 -1.76 12.19
C GLU A 98 -11.28 -2.37 11.82
N GLU A 99 -10.62 -1.88 10.78
CA GLU A 99 -9.31 -2.37 10.33
C GLU A 99 -8.22 -2.11 11.38
N VAL A 100 -8.24 -0.98 12.09
CA VAL A 100 -7.30 -0.69 13.19
C VAL A 100 -7.55 -1.64 14.36
N ARG A 101 -8.81 -1.90 14.71
CA ARG A 101 -9.16 -2.87 15.76
C ARG A 101 -8.70 -4.28 15.36
N SER A 102 -9.00 -4.69 14.13
CA SER A 102 -8.60 -5.96 13.53
C SER A 102 -7.07 -6.10 13.51
N SER A 103 -6.36 -5.10 12.98
CA SER A 103 -4.89 -5.01 12.97
C SER A 103 -4.30 -5.11 14.37
N SER A 104 -4.92 -4.49 15.38
CA SER A 104 -4.47 -4.60 16.77
C SER A 104 -4.60 -6.04 17.31
N THR A 105 -5.70 -6.73 17.00
CA THR A 105 -5.88 -8.14 17.39
C THR A 105 -4.94 -9.08 16.64
N LEU A 106 -4.72 -8.82 15.35
CA LEU A 106 -3.76 -9.57 14.53
C LEU A 106 -2.33 -9.37 15.06
N MET A 107 -1.94 -8.13 15.38
CA MET A 107 -0.64 -7.83 15.99
C MET A 107 -0.44 -8.55 17.32
N ALA A 108 -1.47 -8.65 18.16
CA ALA A 108 -1.40 -9.45 19.39
C ALA A 108 -1.14 -10.93 19.07
N SER A 109 -1.87 -11.51 18.11
CA SER A 109 -1.63 -12.90 17.68
C SER A 109 -0.25 -13.12 17.03
N MET A 110 0.30 -12.09 16.40
CA MET A 110 1.64 -12.09 15.81
C MET A 110 2.72 -12.03 16.90
N ASN A 111 2.49 -11.26 17.97
CA ASN A 111 3.34 -11.26 19.16
C ASN A 111 3.41 -12.67 19.79
N ASP A 112 2.26 -13.31 19.98
CA ASP A 112 2.19 -14.67 20.55
C ASP A 112 2.92 -15.69 19.65
N SER A 113 2.78 -15.56 18.33
CA SER A 113 3.48 -16.40 17.36
C SER A 113 5.00 -16.18 17.37
N PHE A 114 5.44 -14.93 17.55
CA PHE A 114 6.85 -14.60 17.70
C PHE A 114 7.45 -15.10 19.01
N ASP A 115 6.72 -14.99 20.12
CA ASP A 115 7.17 -15.53 21.41
C ASP A 115 7.30 -17.05 21.38
N ASN A 116 6.34 -17.75 20.77
CA ASN A 116 6.41 -19.21 20.58
C ASN A 116 7.60 -19.61 19.67
N THR A 117 7.81 -18.86 18.58
CA THR A 117 8.97 -19.07 17.71
C THR A 117 10.28 -18.83 18.45
N ARG A 118 10.36 -17.76 19.24
CA ARG A 118 11.52 -17.43 20.07
C ARG A 118 11.80 -18.53 21.10
N ALA A 119 10.78 -19.07 21.74
CA ALA A 119 10.90 -20.19 22.67
C ALA A 119 11.45 -21.44 21.98
N LYS A 120 10.94 -21.77 20.78
CA LYS A 120 11.43 -22.89 19.96
C LYS A 120 12.89 -22.68 19.56
N LEU A 121 13.25 -21.49 19.06
CA LEU A 121 14.63 -21.14 18.70
C LEU A 121 15.57 -21.20 19.89
N ARG A 122 15.13 -20.76 21.08
CA ARG A 122 15.91 -20.90 22.31
C ARG A 122 16.14 -22.37 22.66
N GLY A 123 15.14 -23.23 22.45
CA GLY A 123 15.24 -24.67 22.61
C GLY A 123 16.28 -25.30 21.65
N THR A 124 16.20 -24.98 20.36
CA THR A 124 17.17 -25.48 19.37
C THR A 124 18.58 -24.98 19.66
N MET A 125 18.75 -23.70 20.04
CA MET A 125 20.04 -23.11 20.41
C MET A 125 20.60 -23.73 21.70
N SER A 126 19.76 -24.02 22.69
CA SER A 126 20.16 -24.72 23.91
C SER A 126 20.64 -26.14 23.63
N ASN A 127 19.91 -26.87 22.77
CA ASN A 127 20.30 -28.21 22.32
C ASN A 127 21.61 -28.17 21.52
N MET A 128 21.78 -27.16 20.66
CA MET A 128 23.01 -26.92 19.92
C MET A 128 24.20 -26.63 20.85
N MET A 129 24.04 -25.78 21.86
CA MET A 129 25.09 -25.54 22.86
C MET A 129 25.47 -26.80 23.63
N ARG A 130 24.51 -27.68 23.91
CA ARG A 130 24.76 -28.98 24.55
C ARG A 130 25.55 -29.92 23.64
N MET A 131 25.31 -29.87 22.33
CA MET A 131 26.05 -30.64 21.35
C MET A 131 27.46 -30.07 21.14
N ALA A 132 27.63 -28.75 21.04
CA ALA A 132 28.95 -28.11 20.96
C ALA A 132 29.84 -28.43 22.17
N LYS A 133 29.26 -28.51 23.38
CA LYS A 133 30.01 -28.90 24.59
C LYS A 133 30.43 -30.37 24.63
N ARG A 134 29.75 -31.26 23.89
CA ARG A 134 30.04 -32.71 23.84
C ARG A 134 30.79 -33.13 22.59
N THR A 135 30.68 -32.37 21.51
CA THR A 135 31.41 -32.57 20.25
C THR A 135 32.77 -31.91 20.36
N GLY A 136 33.70 -32.61 21.00
CA GLY A 136 35.11 -32.31 20.96
C GLY A 136 35.87 -33.61 21.06
N VAL A 137 36.71 -33.91 20.06
CA VAL A 137 37.70 -34.97 20.20
C VAL A 137 38.65 -34.50 21.30
N GLY A 138 38.45 -35.01 22.51
CA GLY A 138 39.23 -34.59 23.66
C GLY A 138 40.71 -34.81 23.41
N TRP A 139 41.56 -33.95 23.99
CA TRP A 139 43.02 -34.05 23.92
C TRP A 139 43.56 -35.48 24.16
N LYS A 140 42.87 -36.26 25.01
CA LYS A 140 43.18 -37.67 25.30
C LYS A 140 43.09 -38.59 24.08
N ALA A 141 42.14 -38.37 23.16
CA ALA A 141 42.01 -39.16 21.94
C ALA A 141 43.15 -38.84 20.94
N TRP A 142 43.59 -37.58 20.90
CA TRP A 142 44.77 -37.17 20.12
C TRP A 142 46.05 -37.81 20.67
N LEU A 143 46.25 -37.82 21.99
CA LEU A 143 47.37 -38.52 22.63
C LEU A 143 47.35 -40.03 22.35
N LEU A 144 46.18 -40.67 22.46
CA LEU A 144 46.03 -42.10 22.20
C LEU A 144 46.37 -42.45 20.74
N PHE A 145 45.93 -41.62 19.78
CA PHE A 145 46.26 -41.78 18.37
C PHE A 145 47.77 -41.68 18.11
N ILE A 146 48.44 -40.66 18.68
CA ILE A 146 49.91 -40.51 18.57
C ILE A 146 50.62 -41.72 19.18
N CYS A 147 50.21 -42.14 20.39
CA CYS A 147 50.78 -43.31 21.04
C CYS A 147 50.64 -44.57 20.18
N ALA A 148 49.48 -44.80 19.56
CA ALA A 148 49.24 -45.95 18.69
C ALA A 148 50.17 -45.94 17.45
N VAL A 149 50.41 -44.77 16.85
CA VAL A 149 51.34 -44.62 15.73
C VAL A 149 52.78 -44.92 16.16
N ILE A 150 53.23 -44.37 17.29
CA ILE A 150 54.58 -44.65 17.83
C ILE A 150 54.75 -46.15 18.13
N PHE A 151 53.73 -46.77 18.73
CA PHE A 151 53.74 -48.21 19.01
C PHE A 151 53.86 -49.04 17.74
N THR A 152 53.17 -48.65 16.67
CA THR A 152 53.21 -49.33 15.37
C THR A 152 54.62 -49.23 14.75
N PHE A 153 55.24 -48.05 14.81
CA PHE A 153 56.62 -47.87 14.33
C PHE A 153 57.63 -48.69 15.14
N TRP A 154 57.49 -48.73 16.47
CA TRP A 154 58.32 -49.57 17.32
C TRP A 154 58.15 -51.06 17.01
N TYR A 155 56.91 -51.51 16.79
CA TYR A 155 56.62 -52.89 16.44
C TYR A 155 57.25 -53.29 15.10
N VAL A 156 57.12 -52.46 14.06
CA VAL A 156 57.74 -52.70 12.74
C VAL A 156 59.26 -52.59 12.75
N TRP A 157 59.85 -51.85 13.69
CA TRP A 157 61.31 -51.76 13.81
C TRP A 157 61.92 -52.93 14.59
N LEU A 158 61.17 -53.49 15.53
CA LEU A 158 61.61 -54.59 16.39
C LEU A 158 61.38 -55.98 15.74
N PHE A 159 60.59 -56.05 14.66
CA PHE A 159 60.26 -57.27 13.91
C PHE A 159 60.69 -57.14 12.45
#